data_AF-A0A1B7MMN2-F1
#
_entry.id   AF-A0A1B7MMN2-F1
#
_cell.length_a   1.000
_cell.length_b   1.000
_cell.length_c   1.000
_cell.angle_alpha   90.00
_cell.angle_beta   90.00
_cell.angle_gamma   90.00
#
_symmetry.space_group_name_H-M   'P 1'
#
loop_
_entity.id
_entity.type
_entity.pdbx_description
1 polymer ?
#
loop_
_entity_poly.entity_id
_entity_poly.type
_entity_poly.pdbx_seq_one_letter_code
_entity_poly.pdbx_strand_id
1 'polypeptide(L)'
;MENFKGGKSGLKQALSDWKIWWLALAMTSLRLCLSFSSFFPTISATLGYNSTVSLLLCVPPWLFATYAAFEMSRRSDRAGERFGHITISLIVGILGFLMAMATMNTVVRYISMFLMAQMNTGFIIFTVWVSNSTSASKSSKQAVALAFINAFSTLGPIIGS
;
A
#
# COMPACT_ATOMS: atom_id res chain seq x y z
N MET A 1 -38.26 -6.71 -2.16
CA MET A 1 -37.82 -5.63 -1.25
C MET A 1 -37.41 -6.28 0.06
N GLU A 2 -36.15 -6.72 0.17
CA GLU A 2 -35.66 -7.38 1.40
C GLU A 2 -35.34 -6.34 2.48
N ASN A 3 -35.84 -6.64 3.67
CA ASN A 3 -35.86 -5.78 4.84
C ASN A 3 -34.43 -5.38 5.29
N PHE A 4 -34.14 -4.08 5.24
CA PHE A 4 -33.03 -3.40 5.91
C PHE A 4 -33.15 -3.53 7.45
N LYS A 5 -32.96 -4.73 8.00
CA LYS A 5 -32.82 -4.91 9.45
C LYS A 5 -31.42 -4.46 9.91
N GLY A 6 -31.30 -3.15 10.11
CA GLY A 6 -30.49 -2.54 11.17
C GLY A 6 -28.99 -2.38 10.90
N GLY A 7 -28.60 -1.22 10.36
CA GLY A 7 -27.18 -0.80 10.26
C GLY A 7 -26.42 -0.83 11.59
N LYS A 8 -27.10 -0.71 12.74
CA LYS A 8 -26.50 -0.84 14.09
C LYS A 8 -26.07 -2.28 14.44
N SER A 9 -26.78 -3.29 13.94
CA SER A 9 -26.46 -4.71 14.17
C SER A 9 -25.28 -5.16 13.30
N GLY A 10 -25.26 -4.75 12.02
CA GLY A 10 -24.15 -4.99 11.10
C GLY A 10 -22.85 -4.32 11.55
N LEU A 11 -22.91 -3.08 12.06
CA LEU A 11 -21.77 -2.36 12.63
C LEU A 11 -21.17 -3.11 13.83
N LYS A 12 -22.01 -3.53 14.79
CA LYS A 12 -21.54 -4.25 15.98
C LYS A 12 -20.93 -5.60 15.62
N GLN A 13 -21.49 -6.31 14.62
CA GLN A 13 -20.93 -7.57 14.13
C GLN A 13 -19.66 -7.41 13.29
N ALA A 14 -19.46 -6.27 12.62
CA ALA A 14 -18.22 -5.94 11.91
C ALA A 14 -17.10 -5.59 12.91
N LEU A 15 -17.39 -4.72 13.88
CA LEU A 15 -16.41 -4.30 14.88
C LEU A 15 -16.04 -5.40 15.89
N SER A 16 -16.91 -6.38 16.10
CA SER A 16 -16.63 -7.52 16.98
C SER A 16 -15.84 -8.65 16.30
N ASP A 17 -15.60 -8.56 14.98
CA ASP A 17 -14.87 -9.58 14.24
C ASP A 17 -13.37 -9.33 14.34
N TRP A 18 -12.65 -10.23 15.03
CA TRP A 18 -11.21 -10.10 15.22
C TRP A 18 -10.44 -10.04 13.89
N LYS A 19 -10.97 -10.66 12.82
CA LYS A 19 -10.34 -10.66 11.49
C LYS A 19 -10.30 -9.25 10.90
N ILE A 20 -11.35 -8.45 11.11
CA ILE A 20 -11.45 -7.07 10.59
C ILE A 20 -10.39 -6.19 11.24
N TRP A 21 -10.11 -6.38 12.53
CA TRP A 21 -9.05 -5.65 13.23
C TRP A 21 -7.65 -5.99 12.72
N TRP A 22 -7.37 -7.27 12.45
CA TRP A 22 -6.08 -7.66 11.85
C TRP A 22 -5.89 -7.11 10.44
N LEU A 23 -6.94 -7.14 9.62
CA LEU A 23 -6.91 -6.54 8.28
C LEU A 23 -6.73 -5.02 8.35
N ALA A 24 -7.41 -4.35 9.29
CA ALA A 24 -7.25 -2.92 9.53
C ALA A 24 -5.82 -2.56 9.94
N LEU A 25 -5.25 -3.30 10.91
CA LEU A 25 -3.88 -3.08 11.37
C LEU A 25 -2.87 -3.28 10.24
N ALA A 26 -2.98 -4.38 9.49
CA ALA A 26 -2.09 -4.66 8.37
C ALA A 26 -2.19 -3.59 7.27
N MET A 27 -3.39 -3.09 6.97
CA MET A 27 -3.59 -2.01 6.00
C MET A 27 -3.01 -0.68 6.49
N THR A 28 -3.12 -0.40 7.79
CA THR A 28 -2.49 0.77 8.43
C THR A 28 -0.97 0.67 8.38
N SER A 29 -0.37 -0.49 8.66
CA SER A 29 1.08 -0.69 8.55
C SER A 29 1.58 -0.47 7.13
N LEU A 30 0.87 -0.97 6.11
CA LEU A 30 1.22 -0.73 4.71
C LEU A 30 1.12 0.75 4.34
N ARG A 31 0.08 1.44 4.82
CA ARG A 31 -0.10 2.88 4.63
C ARG A 31 0.95 3.72 5.34
N LEU A 32 1.42 3.28 6.51
CA LEU A 32 2.54 3.88 7.22
C LEU A 32 3.83 3.75 6.41
N CYS A 33 4.10 2.58 5.83
CA CYS A 33 5.26 2.40 4.96
C CYS A 33 5.18 3.33 3.74
N LEU A 34 4.00 3.48 3.13
CA LEU A 34 3.75 4.34 1.97
C LEU A 34 3.95 5.84 2.22
N SER A 35 3.94 6.30 3.47
CA SER A 35 4.26 7.68 3.86
C SER A 35 5.63 8.13 3.38
N PHE A 36 6.54 7.19 3.07
CA PHE A 36 7.82 7.49 2.43
C PHE A 36 7.69 8.32 1.14
N SER A 37 6.55 8.23 0.46
CA SER A 37 6.26 8.98 -0.78
C SER A 37 6.34 10.50 -0.56
N SER A 38 6.01 10.97 0.64
CA SER A 38 6.15 12.38 1.04
C SER A 38 7.62 12.81 1.16
N PHE A 39 8.52 11.88 1.49
CA PHE A 39 9.96 12.12 1.61
C PHE A 39 10.72 11.89 0.30
N PHE A 40 10.05 11.37 -0.74
CA PHE A 40 10.66 11.09 -2.04
C PHE A 40 11.35 12.31 -2.67
N PRO A 41 10.75 13.53 -2.63
CA PRO A 41 11.43 14.74 -3.09
C PRO A 41 12.73 15.03 -2.30
N THR A 42 12.73 14.82 -0.99
CA THR A 42 13.92 14.99 -0.14
C THR A 42 15.02 13.98 -0.49
N ILE A 43 14.66 12.73 -0.79
CA ILE A 43 15.61 11.70 -1.25
C ILE A 43 16.14 12.07 -2.65
N SER A 44 15.31 12.66 -3.52
CA SER A 44 15.76 13.13 -4.84
C SER A 44 16.67 14.36 -4.77
N ALA A 45 16.40 15.32 -3.89
CA ALA A 45 17.22 16.52 -3.71
C ALA A 45 18.65 16.20 -3.26
N THR A 46 18.78 15.10 -2.52
CA THR A 46 20.05 14.62 -1.98
C THR A 46 20.93 13.92 -3.04
N LEU A 47 20.48 13.85 -4.30
CA LEU A 47 21.29 13.55 -5.49
C LEU A 47 22.16 14.75 -5.94
N GLY A 48 21.93 15.95 -5.41
CA GLY A 48 22.73 17.16 -5.70
C GLY A 48 22.29 17.94 -6.94
N TYR A 49 21.15 17.61 -7.54
CA TYR A 49 20.59 18.35 -8.68
C TYR A 49 19.70 19.52 -8.21
N ASN A 50 19.50 20.50 -9.08
CA ASN A 50 18.56 21.61 -8.85
C ASN A 50 17.16 21.07 -8.49
N SER A 51 16.43 21.73 -7.59
CA SER A 51 15.11 21.30 -7.11
C SER A 51 14.14 20.94 -8.24
N THR A 52 14.16 21.68 -9.35
CA THR A 52 13.31 21.40 -10.52
C THR A 52 13.69 20.09 -11.21
N VAL A 53 15.00 19.82 -11.34
CA VAL A 53 15.52 18.61 -11.97
C VAL A 53 15.30 17.39 -11.07
N SER A 54 15.47 17.55 -9.75
CA SER A 54 15.22 16.49 -8.77
C SER A 54 13.75 16.02 -8.79
N LEU A 55 12.80 16.96 -8.93
CA LEU A 55 11.39 16.61 -9.10
C LEU A 55 11.12 15.87 -10.41
N LEU A 56 11.74 16.29 -11.51
CA LEU A 56 11.63 15.59 -12.80
C LEU A 56 12.18 14.16 -12.74
N LEU A 57 13.26 13.94 -11.98
CA LEU A 57 13.84 12.62 -11.75
C LEU A 57 12.96 11.68 -10.91
N CYS A 58 11.94 12.20 -10.21
CA CYS A 58 10.97 11.36 -9.52
C CYS A 58 9.97 10.70 -10.48
N VAL A 59 9.72 11.29 -11.65
CA VAL A 59 8.70 10.81 -12.60
C VAL A 59 9.00 9.40 -13.13
N PRO A 60 10.23 9.06 -13.58
CA PRO A 60 10.52 7.73 -14.10
C PRO A 60 10.31 6.58 -13.09
N PRO A 61 10.74 6.69 -11.81
CA PRO A 61 10.40 5.71 -10.79
C PRO A 61 8.90 5.46 -10.62
N TRP A 62 8.07 6.51 -10.65
CA TRP A 62 6.62 6.39 -10.51
C TRP A 62 5.95 5.74 -11.72
N LEU A 63 6.42 6.06 -12.94
CA LEU A 63 5.95 5.40 -14.16
C LEU A 63 6.29 3.91 -14.15
N PHE A 64 7.53 3.57 -13.75
CA PHE A 64 7.95 2.18 -13.61
C PHE A 64 7.10 1.43 -12.58
N ALA A 65 6.87 2.02 -11.41
CA ALA A 65 6.02 1.44 -10.38
C ALA A 65 4.58 1.22 -10.86
N THR A 66 4.03 2.15 -11.64
CA THR A 66 2.69 2.01 -12.23
C THR A 66 2.61 0.85 -13.21
N TYR A 67 3.59 0.73 -14.11
CA TYR A 67 3.68 -0.38 -15.05
C TYR A 67 3.83 -1.73 -14.33
N ALA A 68 4.73 -1.80 -13.35
CA ALA A 68 4.95 -3.01 -12.57
C ALA A 68 3.73 -3.37 -11.71
N ALA A 69 2.98 -2.38 -11.21
CA ALA A 69 1.73 -2.60 -10.50
C ALA A 69 0.68 -3.26 -11.39
N PHE A 70 0.56 -2.80 -12.65
CA PHE A 70 -0.36 -3.39 -13.61
C PHE A 70 0.00 -4.85 -13.93
N GLU A 71 1.27 -5.12 -14.22
CA GLU A 71 1.75 -6.48 -14.51
C GLU A 71 1.57 -7.43 -13.32
N MET A 72 1.93 -6.99 -12.11
CA MET A 72 1.78 -7.79 -10.91
C MET A 72 0.32 -7.99 -10.51
N SER A 73 -0.56 -7.00 -10.69
CA SER A 73 -2.00 -7.16 -10.46
C SER A 73 -2.56 -8.24 -11.39
N ARG A 74 -2.24 -8.18 -12.68
CA ARG A 74 -2.67 -9.18 -13.66
C ARG A 74 -2.16 -10.58 -13.32
N ARG A 75 -0.92 -10.71 -12.87
CA ARG A 75 -0.33 -11.99 -12.45
C ARG A 75 -0.99 -12.52 -11.18
N SER A 76 -1.21 -11.65 -10.19
CA SER A 76 -1.88 -11.97 -8.92
C SER A 76 -3.31 -12.48 -9.15
N ASP A 77 -4.04 -11.85 -10.07
CA ASP A 77 -5.40 -12.28 -10.42
C ASP A 77 -5.45 -13.62 -11.16
N ARG A 78 -4.43 -13.96 -11.96
CA ARG A 78 -4.34 -15.27 -12.63
C ARG A 78 -3.87 -16.39 -11.71
N ALA A 79 -2.93 -16.11 -10.81
CA ALA A 79 -2.31 -17.12 -9.96
C ALA A 79 -3.18 -17.51 -8.76
N GLY A 80 -4.13 -16.66 -8.33
CA GLY A 80 -4.94 -16.88 -7.13
C GLY A 80 -4.17 -16.74 -5.81
N GLU A 81 -2.84 -16.81 -5.84
CA GLU A 81 -1.95 -16.64 -4.68
C GLU A 81 -1.53 -15.16 -4.48
N ARG A 82 -2.39 -14.41 -3.79
CA ARG A 82 -2.19 -12.98 -3.54
C ARG A 82 -1.15 -12.67 -2.46
N PHE A 83 -0.99 -13.57 -1.49
CA PHE A 83 -0.08 -13.37 -0.35
C PHE A 83 1.39 -13.33 -0.78
N GLY A 84 1.83 -14.23 -1.68
CA GLY A 84 3.21 -14.26 -2.15
C GLY A 84 3.63 -12.96 -2.86
N HIS A 85 2.75 -12.38 -3.68
CA HIS A 85 3.02 -11.14 -4.39
C HIS A 85 3.14 -9.93 -3.45
N ILE A 86 2.36 -9.90 -2.37
CA ILE A 86 2.42 -8.85 -1.34
C ILE A 86 3.76 -8.95 -0.59
N THR A 87 4.15 -10.15 -0.14
CA THR A 87 5.40 -10.38 0.59
C THR A 87 6.62 -10.05 -0.25
N ILE A 88 6.66 -10.45 -1.52
CA ILE A 88 7.76 -10.09 -2.44
C ILE A 88 7.87 -8.58 -2.58
N SER A 89 6.74 -7.88 -2.78
CA SER A 89 6.74 -6.42 -2.92
C SER A 89 7.25 -5.72 -1.66
N LEU A 90 6.92 -6.23 -0.48
CA LEU A 90 7.43 -5.74 0.81
C LEU A 90 8.94 -5.96 0.96
N ILE A 91 9.44 -7.15 0.64
CA ILE A 91 10.88 -7.47 0.72
C ILE A 91 11.67 -6.57 -0.23
N VAL A 92 11.19 -6.38 -1.46
CA VAL A 92 11.81 -5.48 -2.44
C VAL A 92 11.84 -4.03 -1.93
N GLY A 93 10.76 -3.58 -1.30
CA GLY A 93 10.70 -2.26 -0.65
C GLY A 93 11.75 -2.11 0.45
N ILE A 94 11.88 -3.10 1.35
CA ILE A 94 12.88 -3.12 2.42
C ILE A 94 14.30 -3.05 1.85
N LEU A 95 14.59 -3.81 0.79
CA LEU A 95 15.89 -3.76 0.11
C LEU A 95 16.17 -2.38 -0.49
N GLY A 96 15.15 -1.70 -1.03
CA GLY A 96 15.25 -0.31 -1.48
C GLY A 96 15.66 0.63 -0.36
N PHE A 97 15.00 0.56 0.80
CA PHE A 97 15.38 1.38 1.97
C PHE A 97 16.79 1.08 2.47
N LEU A 98 17.18 -0.19 2.52
CA LEU A 98 18.53 -0.59 2.93
C LEU A 98 19.60 -0.02 1.99
N MET A 99 19.38 -0.06 0.68
CA MET A 99 20.31 0.53 -0.29
C MET A 99 20.39 2.05 -0.20
N ALA A 100 19.27 2.72 0.06
CA ALA A 100 19.24 4.17 0.25
C ALA A 100 20.05 4.60 1.49
N MET A 101 20.11 3.77 2.54
CA MET A 101 20.91 4.02 3.75
C MET A 101 22.37 3.61 3.58
N ALA A 102 22.65 2.54 2.83
CA ALA A 102 23.98 1.93 2.76
C ALA A 102 25.01 2.77 1.96
N THR A 103 24.57 3.65 1.05
CA THR A 103 25.51 4.41 0.22
C THR A 103 25.04 5.80 -0.17
N MET A 104 26.01 6.70 -0.36
CA MET A 104 25.79 8.06 -0.88
C MET A 104 26.07 8.18 -2.38
N ASN A 105 26.30 7.05 -3.07
CA ASN A 105 26.48 7.04 -4.52
C ASN A 105 25.16 7.38 -5.24
N THR A 106 25.20 8.39 -6.12
CA THR A 106 24.06 8.91 -6.88
C THR A 106 23.33 7.82 -7.68
N VAL A 107 24.05 6.90 -8.30
CA VAL A 107 23.48 5.83 -9.14
C VAL A 107 22.69 4.83 -8.28
N VAL A 108 23.26 4.40 -7.15
CA VAL A 108 22.63 3.43 -6.26
C VAL A 108 21.39 4.04 -5.58
N ARG A 109 21.45 5.32 -5.19
CA ARG A 109 20.28 6.02 -4.64
C ARG A 109 19.17 6.14 -5.68
N TYR A 110 19.50 6.43 -6.94
CA TYR A 110 18.50 6.45 -8.00
C TYR A 110 17.87 5.07 -8.21
N ILE A 111 18.64 3.98 -8.22
CA ILE A 111 18.10 2.61 -8.30
C ILE A 111 17.22 2.27 -7.10
N SER A 112 17.63 2.67 -5.89
CA SER A 112 16.84 2.44 -4.67
C SER A 112 15.46 3.07 -4.73
N MET A 113 15.31 4.23 -5.39
CA MET A 113 14.02 4.89 -5.63
C MET A 113 13.05 4.02 -6.45
N PHE A 114 13.53 3.29 -7.45
CA PHE A 114 12.68 2.39 -8.25
C PHE A 114 12.15 1.23 -7.38
N LEU A 115 13.01 0.66 -6.53
CA LEU A 115 12.61 -0.45 -5.67
C LEU A 115 11.68 0.00 -4.53
N MET A 116 11.90 1.19 -3.99
CA MET A 116 11.00 1.80 -3.01
C MET A 116 9.63 2.10 -3.66
N ALA A 117 9.62 2.66 -4.87
CA ALA A 117 8.38 2.95 -5.61
C ALA A 117 7.58 1.67 -5.92
N GLN A 118 8.26 0.55 -6.21
CA GLN A 118 7.63 -0.77 -6.43
C GLN A 118 6.72 -1.22 -5.29
N MET A 119 7.01 -0.81 -4.04
CA MET A 119 6.23 -1.17 -2.85
C MET A 119 4.74 -0.78 -2.96
N ASN A 120 4.40 0.26 -3.75
CA ASN A 120 3.01 0.66 -4.03
C ASN A 120 2.17 -0.47 -4.63
N THR A 121 2.80 -1.35 -5.42
CA THR A 121 2.15 -2.51 -6.02
C THR A 121 1.59 -3.47 -4.96
N GLY A 122 2.36 -3.70 -3.88
CA GLY A 122 1.95 -4.56 -2.78
C GLY A 122 0.70 -4.03 -2.07
N PHE A 123 0.61 -2.71 -1.91
CA PHE A 123 -0.56 -2.07 -1.33
C PHE A 123 -1.82 -2.23 -2.20
N ILE A 124 -1.73 -2.03 -3.50
CA ILE A 124 -2.87 -2.20 -4.43
C ILE A 124 -3.43 -3.62 -4.33
N ILE A 125 -2.55 -4.63 -4.39
CA ILE A 125 -2.95 -6.04 -4.29
C ILE A 125 -3.55 -6.34 -2.91
N PHE A 126 -2.99 -5.76 -1.83
CA PHE A 126 -3.53 -5.93 -0.48
C PHE A 126 -4.94 -5.34 -0.34
N THR A 127 -5.19 -4.13 -0.88
CA THR A 127 -6.54 -3.52 -0.86
C THR A 127 -7.56 -4.37 -1.61
N VAL A 128 -7.18 -4.96 -2.76
CA VAL A 128 -8.02 -5.90 -3.49
C VAL A 128 -8.27 -7.17 -2.66
N TRP A 129 -7.25 -7.68 -1.96
CA TRP A 129 -7.39 -8.85 -1.10
C TRP A 129 -8.31 -8.61 0.10
N VAL A 130 -8.20 -7.46 0.76
CA VAL A 130 -9.12 -7.04 1.85
C VAL A 130 -10.55 -6.97 1.34
N SER A 131 -10.75 -6.37 0.16
CA SER A 131 -12.08 -6.25 -0.48
C SER A 131 -12.70 -7.63 -0.75
N ASN A 132 -11.92 -8.56 -1.28
CA ASN A 132 -12.38 -9.92 -1.56
C ASN A 132 -12.61 -10.75 -0.28
N SER A 133 -11.74 -10.63 0.72
CA SER A 133 -11.88 -11.34 2.01
C SER A 133 -13.12 -10.91 2.77
N THR A 134 -13.52 -9.64 2.62
CA THR A 134 -14.71 -9.09 3.25
C THR A 134 -15.99 -9.39 2.44
N SER A 135 -15.87 -9.73 1.15
CA SER A 135 -16.99 -10.08 0.25
C SER A 135 -17.69 -11.40 0.59
N ALA A 136 -17.09 -12.23 1.45
CA ALA A 136 -17.72 -13.45 1.94
C ALA A 136 -18.80 -13.20 3.03
N SER A 137 -19.00 -11.96 3.49
CA SER A 137 -19.99 -11.60 4.53
C SER A 137 -21.18 -10.83 3.94
N LYS A 138 -22.40 -11.05 4.46
CA LYS A 138 -23.66 -10.40 4.01
C LYS A 138 -23.47 -8.89 3.74
N SER A 139 -23.94 -8.39 2.59
CA SER A 139 -23.67 -7.07 1.98
C SER A 139 -23.58 -5.87 2.94
N SER A 140 -24.48 -5.76 3.92
CA SER A 140 -24.47 -4.64 4.89
C SER A 140 -23.29 -4.70 5.87
N LYS A 141 -22.88 -5.88 6.35
CA LYS A 141 -21.69 -6.04 7.22
C LYS A 141 -20.40 -5.76 6.44
N GLN A 142 -20.35 -6.17 5.17
CA GLN A 142 -19.20 -5.96 4.30
C GLN A 142 -18.91 -4.48 4.04
N ALA A 143 -19.94 -3.70 3.66
CA ALA A 143 -19.76 -2.28 3.36
C ALA A 143 -19.21 -1.52 4.59
N VAL A 144 -19.74 -1.83 5.77
CA VAL A 144 -19.32 -1.20 7.03
C VAL A 144 -17.91 -1.62 7.42
N ALA A 145 -17.55 -2.90 7.26
CA ALA A 145 -16.21 -3.39 7.53
C ALA A 145 -15.15 -2.77 6.60
N LEU A 146 -15.43 -2.66 5.30
CA LEU A 146 -14.53 -2.01 4.34
C LEU A 146 -14.39 -0.52 4.62
N ALA A 147 -15.49 0.18 4.92
CA ALA A 147 -15.44 1.58 5.30
C ALA A 147 -14.59 1.79 6.56
N PHE A 148 -14.76 0.92 7.57
CA PHE A 148 -13.96 0.97 8.80
C PHE A 148 -12.47 0.70 8.55
N ILE A 149 -12.13 -0.35 7.80
CA ILE A 149 -10.73 -0.68 7.49
C ILE A 149 -10.06 0.46 6.73
N ASN A 150 -10.74 1.04 5.73
CA ASN A 150 -10.22 2.18 4.98
C ASN A 150 -10.05 3.42 5.86
N ALA A 151 -11.04 3.74 6.70
CA ALA A 151 -10.95 4.85 7.65
C ALA A 151 -9.81 4.67 8.65
N PHE A 152 -9.64 3.46 9.21
CA PHE A 152 -8.54 3.18 10.13
C PHE A 152 -7.17 3.26 9.44
N SER A 153 -7.09 2.85 8.16
CA SER A 153 -5.86 2.91 7.36
C SER A 153 -5.35 4.34 7.11
N THR A 154 -6.19 5.37 7.26
CA THR A 154 -5.74 6.77 7.17
C THR A 154 -4.91 7.21 8.37
N LEU A 155 -4.86 6.44 9.45
CA LEU A 155 -3.95 6.69 10.57
C LEU A 155 -2.48 6.46 10.18
N GLY A 156 -2.22 5.57 9.22
CA GLY A 156 -0.85 5.24 8.79
C GLY A 156 -0.06 6.46 8.32
N PRO A 157 -0.59 7.27 7.38
CA PRO A 157 0.09 8.48 6.92
C PRO A 157 0.23 9.54 8.00
N ILE A 158 -0.73 9.65 8.92
CA ILE A 158 -0.69 10.63 10.02
C ILE A 158 0.43 10.30 11.02
N ILE A 159 0.68 9.01 11.27
CA ILE A 159 1.76 8.57 12.16
C ILE A 159 3.13 8.73 11.47
N GLY A 160 3.18 8.59 10.14
CA GLY A 160 4.41 8.62 9.36
C GLY A 160 4.80 9.99 8.78
N SER A 161 3.97 11.01 8.95
CA SER A 161 4.23 12.41 8.54
C SER A 161 4.84 13.21 9.68
#